data_AF-A0A2T1A7F9-F1
#
_entry.id   AF-A0A2T1A7F9-F1
#
_cell.length_a   1.000
_cell.length_b   1.000
_cell.length_c   1.000
_cell.angle_alpha   90.00
_cell.angle_beta   90.00
_cell.angle_gamma   90.00
#
_symmetry.space_group_name_H-M   'P 1'
#
loop_
_entity.id
_entity.type
_entity.pdbx_description
1 polymer ?
#
loop_
_entity_poly.entity_id
_entity_poly.type
_entity_poly.pdbx_seq_one_letter_code
_entity_poly.pdbx_strand_id
1 'polypeptide(L)'
;MQGFDAKFRDFPDYIIGITKEIWEDRGIATLHRYYSDDIVVRSPASVVVGNQNVIGATMATLAEFPDRELLGEDVIWSGTPETGMLSSHRIISTATHTGDGVYGKATGKKLQYRILADCHAINNQINDEWLIRDQGAIVRQMGWEPRDYAAQLIENEGGAANCIKPLSPATDRPGPYTGHGNDNEWGGRHAEILTRIMNADMAAIEETYDRAAHVEYPGGVTGHSFGAVDRFWMGLRAAFPNATFTIHHQIGREDPHMPPRSALRWSLHGKHEGWGAYGVPTGAEVYILGISHAEFGALVGGDVKLRREYTLFDETSVWKQILMQSGAE
;
A
#
# COMPACT_ATOMS: atom_id res chain seq x y z
N MET A 1 16.36 -16.19 -13.38
CA MET A 1 16.18 -16.48 -11.95
C MET A 1 17.49 -16.92 -11.29
N GLN A 2 18.62 -16.27 -11.60
CA GLN A 2 19.90 -16.59 -10.96
C GLN A 2 19.85 -16.26 -9.46
N GLY A 3 20.35 -17.17 -8.61
CA GLY A 3 20.39 -16.96 -7.16
C GLY A 3 19.06 -17.17 -6.44
N PHE A 4 17.98 -17.48 -7.15
CA PHE A 4 16.68 -17.88 -6.58
C PHE A 4 16.56 -19.40 -6.55
N ASP A 5 15.73 -19.93 -5.64
CA ASP A 5 15.45 -21.37 -5.58
C ASP A 5 14.88 -21.88 -6.92
N ALA A 6 15.42 -22.99 -7.41
CA ALA A 6 15.06 -23.58 -8.70
C ALA A 6 13.60 -24.04 -8.78
N LYS A 7 12.88 -24.12 -7.64
CA LYS A 7 11.44 -24.40 -7.62
C LYS A 7 10.60 -23.27 -8.24
N PHE A 8 11.11 -22.04 -8.29
CA PHE A 8 10.36 -20.89 -8.82
C PHE A 8 10.61 -20.72 -10.32
N ARG A 9 9.53 -20.68 -11.10
CA ARG A 9 9.59 -20.58 -12.57
C ARG A 9 10.02 -19.20 -13.03
N ASP A 10 9.50 -18.17 -12.37
CA ASP A 10 9.76 -16.77 -12.63
C ASP A 10 9.62 -15.93 -11.35
N PHE A 11 9.79 -14.62 -11.46
CA PHE A 11 9.76 -13.73 -10.30
C PHE A 11 8.35 -13.55 -9.70
N PRO A 12 7.26 -13.45 -10.48
CA PRO A 12 5.90 -13.55 -9.94
C PRO A 12 5.63 -14.85 -9.17
N ASP A 13 6.07 -16.00 -9.68
CA ASP A 13 5.95 -17.31 -9.02
C ASP A 13 6.72 -17.33 -7.69
N TYR A 14 7.89 -16.67 -7.61
CA TYR A 14 8.61 -16.45 -6.36
C TYR A 14 7.80 -15.62 -5.36
N ILE A 15 7.31 -14.43 -5.75
CA ILE A 15 6.58 -13.53 -4.84
C ILE A 15 5.31 -14.18 -4.29
N ILE A 16 4.49 -14.76 -5.17
CA ILE A 16 3.24 -15.43 -4.77
C ILE A 16 3.57 -16.68 -3.93
N GLY A 17 4.56 -17.46 -4.35
CA GLY A 17 4.95 -18.70 -3.68
C GLY A 17 5.47 -18.48 -2.25
N ILE A 18 6.40 -17.55 -2.04
CA ILE A 18 6.89 -17.27 -0.68
C ILE A 18 5.81 -16.66 0.21
N THR A 19 4.92 -15.83 -0.34
CA THR A 19 3.81 -15.24 0.39
C THR A 19 2.90 -16.33 0.93
N LYS A 20 2.50 -17.27 0.08
CA LYS A 20 1.69 -18.42 0.48
C LYS A 20 2.41 -19.28 1.53
N GLU A 21 3.68 -19.62 1.29
CA GLU A 21 4.47 -20.49 2.18
C GLU A 21 4.59 -19.88 3.58
N ILE A 22 4.85 -18.58 3.69
CA ILE A 22 4.98 -17.88 4.97
C ILE A 22 3.65 -17.81 5.71
N TRP A 23 2.59 -17.36 5.03
CA TRP A 23 1.36 -16.94 5.68
C TRP A 23 0.29 -18.03 5.78
N GLU A 24 0.08 -18.80 4.73
CA GLU A 24 -1.02 -19.77 4.65
C GLU A 24 -0.55 -21.17 5.08
N ASP A 25 0.65 -21.57 4.64
CA ASP A 25 1.23 -22.87 5.00
C ASP A 25 1.92 -22.84 6.38
N ARG A 26 1.79 -21.72 7.11
CA ARG A 26 2.36 -21.45 8.42
C ARG A 26 3.89 -21.63 8.46
N GLY A 27 4.56 -21.41 7.33
CA GLY A 27 6.00 -21.50 7.17
C GLY A 27 6.74 -20.29 7.77
N ILE A 28 6.42 -19.89 9.01
CA ILE A 28 7.03 -18.71 9.65
C ILE A 28 8.56 -18.83 9.72
N ALA A 29 9.08 -20.03 9.97
CA ALA A 29 10.51 -20.31 9.99
C ALA A 29 11.22 -20.02 8.65
N THR A 30 10.47 -19.95 7.55
CA THR A 30 11.02 -19.67 6.22
C THR A 30 11.43 -18.20 6.07
N LEU A 31 10.95 -17.30 6.93
CA LEU A 31 11.41 -15.91 7.01
C LEU A 31 12.92 -15.82 7.28
N HIS A 32 13.51 -16.75 8.04
CA HIS A 32 14.97 -16.80 8.23
C HIS A 32 15.76 -17.05 6.94
N ARG A 33 15.08 -17.51 5.88
CA ARG A 33 15.68 -17.73 4.56
C ARG A 33 15.27 -16.62 3.59
N TYR A 34 13.98 -16.29 3.55
CA TYR A 34 13.40 -15.38 2.57
C TYR A 34 13.58 -13.91 2.90
N TYR A 35 13.96 -13.53 4.12
CA TYR A 35 14.13 -12.15 4.53
C TYR A 35 15.57 -11.94 5.02
N SER A 36 16.23 -10.85 4.60
CA SER A 36 17.55 -10.51 5.12
C SER A 36 17.47 -10.16 6.60
N ASP A 37 18.54 -10.46 7.35
CA ASP A 37 18.57 -10.25 8.81
C ASP A 37 18.31 -8.79 9.22
N ASP A 38 18.72 -7.85 8.36
CA ASP A 38 18.69 -6.41 8.53
C ASP A 38 17.58 -5.70 7.73
N ILE A 39 16.62 -6.46 7.17
CA ILE A 39 15.54 -5.92 6.33
C ILE A 39 14.88 -4.68 6.95
N VAL A 40 14.60 -3.69 6.10
CA VAL A 40 13.77 -2.53 6.46
C VAL A 40 12.37 -2.69 5.86
N VAL A 41 11.36 -2.72 6.70
CA VAL A 41 9.94 -2.76 6.31
C VAL A 41 9.28 -1.44 6.66
N ARG A 42 8.82 -0.71 5.65
CA ARG A 42 8.15 0.58 5.78
C ARG A 42 6.66 0.40 5.54
N SER A 43 5.89 0.52 6.61
CA SER A 43 4.43 0.57 6.54
C SER A 43 3.94 1.97 6.90
N PRO A 44 2.72 2.38 6.50
CA PRO A 44 2.15 3.64 6.98
C PRO A 44 2.17 3.77 8.51
N ALA A 45 1.91 2.68 9.24
CA ALA A 45 1.80 2.67 10.69
C ALA A 45 3.16 2.74 11.42
N SER A 46 4.24 2.24 10.81
CA SER A 46 5.57 2.19 11.44
C SER A 46 6.68 1.73 10.47
N VAL A 47 7.93 1.96 10.87
CA VAL A 47 9.12 1.39 10.23
C VAL A 47 9.71 0.31 11.14
N VAL A 48 9.82 -0.91 10.61
CA VAL A 48 10.37 -2.08 11.30
C VAL A 48 11.73 -2.41 10.70
N VAL A 49 12.74 -2.58 11.54
CA VAL A 49 14.10 -2.98 11.12
C VAL A 49 14.44 -4.33 11.73
N GLY A 50 14.96 -5.22 10.90
CA GLY A 50 15.47 -6.53 11.26
C GLY A 50 14.42 -7.63 11.24
N ASN A 51 14.82 -8.80 10.73
CA ASN A 51 13.94 -9.94 10.46
C ASN A 51 13.25 -10.48 11.73
N GLN A 52 13.92 -10.42 12.88
CA GLN A 52 13.32 -10.84 14.16
C GLN A 52 12.01 -10.10 14.47
N ASN A 53 11.98 -8.79 14.23
CA ASN A 53 10.78 -7.99 14.44
C ASN A 53 9.69 -8.33 13.41
N VAL A 54 10.08 -8.64 12.18
CA VAL A 54 9.15 -9.11 11.13
C VAL A 54 8.51 -10.45 11.49
N ILE A 55 9.29 -11.39 12.04
CA ILE A 55 8.80 -12.67 12.55
C ILE A 55 7.78 -12.44 13.68
N GLY A 56 8.09 -11.55 14.62
CA GLY A 56 7.17 -11.15 15.70
C GLY A 56 5.84 -10.61 15.17
N ALA A 57 5.89 -9.66 14.24
CA ALA A 57 4.70 -9.05 13.62
C ALA A 57 3.87 -10.07 12.80
N THR A 58 4.54 -11.00 12.12
CA THR A 58 3.91 -12.10 11.37
C THR A 58 3.16 -13.03 12.32
N MET A 59 3.81 -13.47 13.40
CA MET A 59 3.18 -14.32 14.42
C MET A 59 1.96 -13.63 15.06
N ALA A 60 2.06 -12.34 15.39
CA ALA A 60 0.94 -11.58 15.95
C ALA A 60 -0.26 -11.54 14.98
N THR A 61 0.00 -11.24 13.71
CA THR A 61 -1.05 -11.23 12.67
C THR A 61 -1.70 -12.60 12.50
N LEU A 62 -0.92 -13.69 12.49
CA LEU A 62 -1.45 -15.05 12.34
C LEU A 62 -2.16 -15.56 13.61
N ALA A 63 -1.84 -15.03 14.78
CA ALA A 63 -2.59 -15.31 16.00
C ALA A 63 -3.96 -14.64 15.98
N GLU A 64 -4.04 -13.41 15.47
CA GLU A 64 -5.28 -12.64 15.35
C GLU A 64 -6.17 -13.13 14.20
N PHE A 65 -5.56 -13.54 13.08
CA PHE A 65 -6.20 -14.03 11.86
C PHE A 65 -5.62 -15.40 11.42
N PRO A 66 -5.96 -16.50 12.11
CA PRO A 66 -5.33 -17.80 11.86
C PRO A 66 -5.76 -18.49 10.55
N ASP A 67 -6.87 -18.08 9.95
CA ASP A 67 -7.39 -18.59 8.67
C ASP A 67 -7.10 -17.62 7.50
N ARG A 68 -6.15 -16.69 7.68
CA ARG A 68 -5.85 -15.66 6.70
C ARG A 68 -5.29 -16.24 5.40
N GLU A 69 -5.86 -15.83 4.28
CA GLU A 69 -5.34 -16.08 2.92
C GLU A 69 -4.87 -14.77 2.28
N LEU A 70 -3.89 -14.87 1.37
CA LEU A 70 -3.29 -13.76 0.63
C LEU A 70 -3.31 -14.06 -0.86
N LEU A 71 -4.46 -13.80 -1.49
CA LEU A 71 -4.68 -14.09 -2.90
C LEU A 71 -4.02 -13.01 -3.77
N GLY A 72 -2.97 -13.39 -4.52
CA GLY A 72 -2.28 -12.48 -5.43
C GLY A 72 -3.17 -12.06 -6.60
N GLU A 73 -3.48 -10.78 -6.69
CA GLU A 73 -4.21 -10.17 -7.81
C GLU A 73 -3.25 -9.78 -8.96
N ASP A 74 -2.04 -9.30 -8.63
CA ASP A 74 -1.03 -8.92 -9.62
C ASP A 74 0.39 -8.87 -9.02
N VAL A 75 1.41 -9.03 -9.86
CA VAL A 75 2.82 -8.79 -9.56
C VAL A 75 3.44 -7.98 -10.70
N ILE A 76 3.53 -6.65 -10.52
CA ILE A 76 4.16 -5.73 -11.47
C ILE A 76 5.60 -5.49 -10.99
N TRP A 77 6.60 -5.92 -11.76
CA TRP A 77 8.00 -5.91 -11.32
C TRP A 77 8.98 -5.35 -12.35
N SER A 78 10.18 -4.98 -11.89
CA SER A 78 11.30 -4.54 -12.74
C SER A 78 12.64 -5.03 -12.18
N GLY A 79 13.71 -4.89 -12.97
CA GLY A 79 15.06 -5.30 -12.59
C GLY A 79 15.48 -6.65 -13.18
N THR A 80 16.60 -7.17 -12.70
CA THR A 80 17.18 -8.44 -13.15
C THR A 80 17.66 -9.27 -11.95
N PRO A 81 17.67 -10.60 -12.01
CA PRO A 81 18.15 -11.42 -10.91
C PRO A 81 19.57 -11.08 -10.44
N GLU A 82 20.43 -10.61 -11.35
CA GLU A 82 21.83 -10.32 -11.10
C GLU A 82 22.03 -9.02 -10.30
N THR A 83 21.18 -8.01 -10.55
CA THR A 83 21.24 -6.71 -9.88
C THR A 83 20.21 -6.56 -8.75
N GLY A 84 19.26 -7.48 -8.66
CA GLY A 84 18.06 -7.36 -7.84
C GLY A 84 16.83 -6.98 -8.66
N MET A 85 15.68 -7.47 -8.20
CA MET A 85 14.37 -7.26 -8.80
C MET A 85 13.45 -6.64 -7.76
N LEU A 86 12.68 -5.62 -8.14
CA LEU A 86 11.64 -5.08 -7.29
C LEU A 86 10.27 -5.49 -7.82
N SER A 87 9.48 -6.15 -6.97
CA SER A 87 8.06 -6.38 -7.21
C SER A 87 7.25 -5.27 -6.58
N SER A 88 6.18 -4.86 -7.24
CA SER A 88 5.02 -4.18 -6.67
C SER A 88 3.83 -5.10 -6.88
N HIS A 89 3.36 -5.74 -5.81
CA HIS A 89 2.33 -6.77 -5.89
C HIS A 89 1.09 -6.40 -5.11
N ARG A 90 -0.05 -6.82 -5.67
CA ARG A 90 -1.39 -6.54 -5.15
C ARG A 90 -2.00 -7.82 -4.65
N ILE A 91 -2.55 -7.78 -3.44
CA ILE A 91 -3.14 -8.92 -2.76
C ILE A 91 -4.54 -8.53 -2.28
N ILE A 92 -5.51 -9.42 -2.49
CA ILE A 92 -6.78 -9.40 -1.77
C ILE A 92 -6.69 -10.46 -0.65
N SER A 93 -6.77 -10.00 0.59
CA SER A 93 -6.69 -10.86 1.76
C SER A 93 -8.07 -11.16 2.31
N THR A 94 -8.31 -12.42 2.67
CA THR A 94 -9.49 -12.89 3.39
C THR A 94 -9.05 -13.41 4.75
N ALA A 95 -9.85 -13.19 5.79
CA ALA A 95 -9.56 -13.66 7.15
C ALA A 95 -10.82 -13.65 8.02
N THR A 96 -10.79 -14.34 9.15
CA THR A 96 -11.76 -14.22 10.24
C THR A 96 -11.07 -13.69 11.50
N HIS A 97 -11.64 -12.65 12.12
CA HIS A 97 -11.14 -12.09 13.38
C HIS A 97 -11.49 -13.00 14.56
N THR A 98 -10.72 -14.07 14.74
CA THR A 98 -10.96 -15.09 15.79
C THR A 98 -9.99 -15.01 16.96
N GLY A 99 -8.86 -14.32 16.81
CA GLY A 99 -7.93 -14.04 17.91
C GLY A 99 -8.13 -12.65 18.47
N ASP A 100 -7.66 -12.44 19.69
CA ASP A 100 -7.49 -11.10 20.26
C ASP A 100 -6.20 -10.47 19.69
N GLY A 101 -6.15 -9.15 19.55
CA GLY A 101 -4.95 -8.47 19.08
C GLY A 101 -5.10 -6.96 19.00
N VAL A 102 -4.52 -6.36 17.95
CA VAL A 102 -4.48 -4.91 17.77
C VAL A 102 -5.89 -4.33 17.54
N TYR A 103 -6.82 -5.15 17.04
CA TYR A 103 -8.22 -4.78 16.86
C TYR A 103 -9.10 -5.13 18.06
N GLY A 104 -8.50 -5.44 19.21
CA GLY A 104 -9.20 -5.74 20.45
C GLY A 104 -9.61 -7.20 20.55
N LYS A 105 -10.83 -7.46 21.05
CA LYS A 105 -11.33 -8.82 21.27
C LYS A 105 -11.84 -9.45 19.97
N ALA A 106 -11.62 -10.76 19.82
CA ALA A 106 -12.13 -11.52 18.70
C ALA A 106 -13.62 -11.27 18.43
N THR A 107 -13.96 -10.81 17.22
CA THR A 107 -15.34 -10.46 16.86
C THR A 107 -16.05 -11.56 16.05
N GLY A 108 -15.31 -12.54 15.54
CA GLY A 108 -15.80 -13.59 14.65
C GLY A 108 -16.20 -13.10 13.25
N LYS A 109 -15.95 -11.82 12.93
CA LYS A 109 -16.28 -11.24 11.63
C LYS A 109 -15.32 -11.76 10.56
N LYS A 110 -15.88 -12.10 9.40
CA LYS A 110 -15.13 -12.33 8.17
C LYS A 110 -14.75 -10.98 7.57
N LEU A 111 -13.51 -10.87 7.13
CA LEU A 111 -12.88 -9.67 6.62
C LEU A 111 -12.35 -9.92 5.22
N GLN A 112 -12.46 -8.90 4.38
CA GLN A 112 -11.79 -8.84 3.09
C GLN A 112 -11.13 -7.46 2.92
N TYR A 113 -9.84 -7.41 2.63
CA TYR A 113 -9.10 -6.15 2.51
C TYR A 113 -7.91 -6.29 1.58
N ARG A 114 -7.46 -5.17 0.99
CA ARG A 114 -6.32 -5.18 0.05
C ARG A 114 -5.01 -4.80 0.70
N ILE A 115 -3.95 -5.29 0.08
CA ILE A 115 -2.57 -4.97 0.39
C ILE A 115 -1.86 -4.63 -0.92
N LEU A 116 -1.07 -3.56 -0.90
CA LEU A 116 -0.08 -3.27 -1.94
C LEU A 116 1.29 -3.29 -1.28
N ALA A 117 2.21 -4.07 -1.84
CA ALA A 117 3.54 -4.23 -1.30
C ALA A 117 4.61 -4.11 -2.38
N ASP A 118 5.61 -3.29 -2.12
CA ASP A 118 6.83 -3.24 -2.90
C ASP A 118 7.93 -4.00 -2.17
N CYS A 119 8.49 -5.03 -2.79
CA CYS A 119 9.55 -5.84 -2.21
C CYS A 119 10.74 -5.90 -3.16
N HIS A 120 11.91 -5.47 -2.67
CA HIS A 120 13.18 -5.70 -3.35
C HIS A 120 13.73 -7.07 -2.98
N ALA A 121 14.04 -7.86 -4.00
CA ALA A 121 14.54 -9.22 -3.87
C ALA A 121 15.84 -9.43 -4.63
N ILE A 122 16.81 -10.06 -3.97
CA ILE A 122 18.07 -10.48 -4.57
C ILE A 122 18.56 -11.74 -3.86
N ASN A 123 19.15 -12.69 -4.60
CA ASN A 123 19.68 -13.95 -4.04
C ASN A 123 18.68 -14.70 -3.15
N ASN A 124 17.43 -14.84 -3.60
CA ASN A 124 16.35 -15.54 -2.88
C ASN A 124 15.91 -14.89 -1.56
N GLN A 125 16.27 -13.62 -1.32
CA GLN A 125 15.88 -12.87 -0.12
C GLN A 125 15.21 -11.55 -0.48
N ILE A 126 14.16 -11.21 0.26
CA ILE A 126 13.63 -9.85 0.39
C ILE A 126 14.51 -9.09 1.37
N ASN A 127 15.04 -7.93 0.97
CA ASN A 127 15.90 -7.12 1.83
C ASN A 127 15.44 -5.66 1.98
N ASP A 128 14.35 -5.28 1.32
CA ASP A 128 13.70 -3.99 1.46
C ASP A 128 12.22 -4.11 1.12
N GLU A 129 11.34 -3.55 1.95
CA GLU A 129 9.89 -3.68 1.79
C GLU A 129 9.15 -2.36 2.10
N TRP A 130 8.14 -2.04 1.28
CA TRP A 130 7.11 -1.06 1.57
C TRP A 130 5.76 -1.76 1.54
N LEU A 131 5.01 -1.71 2.64
CA LEU A 131 3.81 -2.52 2.82
C LEU A 131 2.64 -1.65 3.27
N ILE A 132 1.64 -1.51 2.39
CA ILE A 132 0.38 -0.83 2.70
C ILE A 132 -0.71 -1.89 2.84
N ARG A 133 -1.16 -2.11 4.07
CA ARG A 133 -2.37 -2.87 4.38
C ARG A 133 -3.52 -1.89 4.58
N ASP A 134 -4.66 -2.12 3.93
CA ASP A 134 -5.84 -1.27 4.10
C ASP A 134 -6.51 -1.51 5.47
N GLN A 135 -5.95 -0.90 6.51
CA GLN A 135 -6.50 -0.98 7.87
C GLN A 135 -7.88 -0.31 7.92
N GLY A 136 -8.09 0.74 7.12
CA GLY A 136 -9.38 1.41 6.97
C GLY A 136 -10.50 0.45 6.59
N ALA A 137 -10.24 -0.50 5.68
CA ALA A 137 -11.20 -1.53 5.31
C ALA A 137 -11.47 -2.50 6.48
N ILE A 138 -10.42 -2.91 7.19
CA ILE A 138 -10.50 -3.85 8.30
C ILE A 138 -11.38 -3.27 9.42
N VAL A 139 -11.08 -2.04 9.87
CA VAL A 139 -11.78 -1.42 11.00
C VAL A 139 -13.23 -1.09 10.67
N ARG A 140 -13.54 -0.66 9.44
CA ARG A 140 -14.94 -0.42 9.02
C ARG A 140 -15.76 -1.70 8.99
N GLN A 141 -15.20 -2.81 8.51
CA GLN A 141 -15.89 -4.10 8.57
C GLN A 141 -16.12 -4.55 10.02
N MET A 142 -15.23 -4.18 10.94
CA MET A 142 -15.42 -4.38 12.38
C MET A 142 -16.41 -3.42 13.03
N GLY A 143 -16.84 -2.36 12.33
CA GLY A 143 -17.84 -1.40 12.79
C GLY A 143 -17.24 -0.19 13.49
N TRP A 144 -15.97 0.09 13.24
CA TRP A 144 -15.26 1.26 13.76
C TRP A 144 -15.00 2.26 12.64
N GLU A 145 -15.00 3.54 13.00
CA GLU A 145 -14.48 4.58 12.12
C GLU A 145 -12.94 4.64 12.23
N PRO A 146 -12.20 4.86 11.13
CA PRO A 146 -10.74 4.93 11.16
C PRO A 146 -10.17 5.95 12.14
N ARG A 147 -10.85 7.10 12.32
CA ARG A 147 -10.47 8.14 13.28
C ARG A 147 -10.54 7.63 14.71
N ASP A 148 -11.65 6.97 15.07
CA ASP A 148 -11.89 6.50 16.44
C ASP A 148 -10.96 5.35 16.78
N TYR A 149 -10.70 4.46 15.82
CA TYR A 149 -9.66 3.44 15.96
C TYR A 149 -8.28 4.06 16.19
N ALA A 150 -7.90 5.07 15.40
CA ALA A 150 -6.61 5.74 15.56
C ALA A 150 -6.48 6.40 16.94
N ALA A 151 -7.54 7.03 17.45
CA ALA A 151 -7.57 7.59 18.81
C ALA A 151 -7.35 6.50 19.87
N GLN A 152 -8.11 5.41 19.80
CA GLN A 152 -7.97 4.30 20.75
C GLN A 152 -6.58 3.65 20.68
N LEU A 153 -6.02 3.53 19.48
CA LEU A 153 -4.67 3.00 19.28
C LEU A 153 -3.61 3.89 19.95
N ILE A 154 -3.74 5.21 19.83
CA ILE A 154 -2.86 6.17 20.51
C ILE A 154 -2.92 5.97 22.03
N GLU A 155 -4.11 5.84 22.60
CA GLU A 155 -4.30 5.59 24.04
C GLU A 155 -3.67 4.27 24.49
N ASN A 156 -3.96 3.18 23.76
CA ASN A 156 -3.46 1.84 24.05
C ASN A 156 -1.92 1.77 24.01
N GLU A 157 -1.29 2.59 23.17
CA GLU A 157 0.16 2.70 23.08
C GLU A 157 0.76 3.75 24.05
N GLY A 158 -0.02 4.21 25.03
CA GLY A 158 0.46 5.10 26.10
C GLY A 158 0.37 6.59 25.80
N GLY A 159 -0.51 7.00 24.90
CA GLY A 159 -0.80 8.39 24.55
C GLY A 159 0.09 8.96 23.44
N ALA A 160 -0.24 10.16 22.95
CA ALA A 160 0.38 10.78 21.77
C ALA A 160 1.92 10.89 21.87
N ALA A 161 2.46 11.11 23.07
CA ALA A 161 3.90 11.17 23.30
C ALA A 161 4.60 9.81 23.12
N ASN A 162 3.99 8.71 23.60
CA ASN A 162 4.61 7.40 23.69
C ASN A 162 4.22 6.44 22.57
N CYS A 163 3.11 6.72 21.87
CA CYS A 163 2.62 5.88 20.80
C CYS A 163 3.66 5.68 19.69
N ILE A 164 3.57 4.54 19.01
CA ILE A 164 4.39 4.18 17.86
C ILE A 164 4.20 5.24 16.77
N LYS A 165 5.32 5.80 16.31
CA LYS A 165 5.31 6.87 15.32
C LYS A 165 5.11 6.31 13.90
N PRO A 166 4.11 6.81 13.16
CA PRO A 166 3.92 6.50 11.75
C PRO A 166 5.16 6.76 10.90
N LEU A 167 5.20 6.20 9.69
CA LEU A 167 6.23 6.52 8.72
C LEU A 167 6.17 8.01 8.35
N SER A 168 7.33 8.65 8.40
CA SER A 168 7.58 10.03 7.98
C SER A 168 9.05 10.18 7.62
N PRO A 169 9.49 11.28 7.00
CA PRO A 169 10.91 11.51 6.72
C PRO A 169 11.81 11.43 7.96
N ALA A 170 11.27 11.68 9.16
CA ALA A 170 12.02 11.60 10.42
C ALA A 170 12.14 10.18 10.99
N THR A 171 11.20 9.29 10.66
CA THR A 171 11.16 7.90 11.16
C THR A 171 11.65 6.88 10.13
N ASP A 172 11.72 7.28 8.87
CA ASP A 172 12.23 6.45 7.78
C ASP A 172 13.69 6.02 8.03
N ARG A 173 14.02 4.84 7.51
CA ARG A 173 15.36 4.26 7.56
C ARG A 173 15.77 3.89 6.14
N PRO A 174 16.98 4.21 5.68
CA PRO A 174 17.43 3.80 4.37
C PRO A 174 17.56 2.28 4.31
N GLY A 175 17.10 1.69 3.22
CA GLY A 175 17.28 0.28 2.91
C GLY A 175 18.24 0.11 1.74
N PRO A 176 18.57 -1.14 1.37
CA PRO A 176 19.53 -1.41 0.31
C PRO A 176 19.00 -1.06 -1.09
N TYR A 177 17.69 -0.91 -1.29
CA TYR A 177 17.14 -0.58 -2.59
C TYR A 177 17.12 0.93 -2.84
N THR A 178 17.88 1.38 -3.84
CA THR A 178 17.98 2.78 -4.24
C THR A 178 17.45 3.06 -5.66
N GLY A 179 16.75 2.09 -6.26
CA GLY A 179 16.23 2.24 -7.63
C GLY A 179 14.92 3.02 -7.67
N HIS A 180 14.54 3.44 -8.88
CA HIS A 180 13.30 4.18 -9.17
C HIS A 180 12.37 3.43 -10.13
N GLY A 181 12.65 2.15 -10.39
CA GLY A 181 11.87 1.28 -11.26
C GLY A 181 12.39 1.25 -12.69
N ASN A 182 11.54 1.54 -13.68
CA ASN A 182 11.90 1.53 -15.10
C ASN A 182 11.28 2.70 -15.89
N ASP A 183 11.79 2.91 -17.10
CA ASP A 183 11.36 3.99 -18.01
C ASP A 183 10.24 3.54 -18.98
N ASN A 184 9.48 2.50 -18.63
CA ASN A 184 8.41 2.00 -19.50
C ASN A 184 7.26 3.02 -19.61
N GLU A 185 6.70 3.15 -20.82
CA GLU A 185 5.70 4.19 -21.13
C GLU A 185 4.44 4.13 -20.27
N TRP A 186 3.99 2.95 -19.84
CA TRP A 186 2.80 2.81 -19.00
C TRP A 186 3.01 3.31 -17.57
N GLY A 187 4.25 3.19 -17.09
CA GLY A 187 4.69 3.82 -15.85
C GLY A 187 4.64 5.34 -15.99
N GLY A 188 5.28 5.88 -17.03
CA GLY A 188 5.33 7.32 -17.29
C GLY A 188 3.94 7.94 -17.49
N ARG A 189 3.07 7.25 -18.23
CA ARG A 189 1.69 7.68 -18.45
C ARG A 189 0.87 7.73 -17.16
N HIS A 190 0.99 6.72 -16.30
CA HIS A 190 0.31 6.72 -15.00
C HIS A 190 0.86 7.85 -14.10
N ALA A 191 2.17 8.04 -14.09
CA ALA A 191 2.81 9.10 -13.31
C ALA A 191 2.36 10.49 -13.75
N GLU A 192 2.24 10.73 -15.05
CA GLU A 192 1.70 11.98 -15.61
C GLU A 192 0.26 12.23 -15.14
N ILE A 193 -0.61 11.21 -15.24
CA ILE A 193 -2.02 11.30 -14.79
C ILE A 193 -2.09 11.73 -13.33
N LEU A 194 -1.40 11.01 -12.43
CA LEU A 194 -1.44 11.34 -11.00
C LEU A 194 -0.80 12.69 -10.69
N THR A 195 0.28 13.05 -11.40
CA THR A 195 0.93 14.36 -11.24
C THR A 195 0.00 15.51 -11.63
N ARG A 196 -0.76 15.37 -12.73
CA ARG A 196 -1.76 16.38 -13.15
C ARG A 196 -2.85 16.54 -12.10
N ILE A 197 -3.44 15.43 -11.66
CA ILE A 197 -4.47 15.42 -10.60
C ILE A 197 -3.93 16.08 -9.31
N MET A 198 -2.70 15.75 -8.91
CA MET A 198 -2.06 16.33 -7.72
C MET A 198 -1.70 17.80 -7.88
N ASN A 199 -1.54 18.28 -9.11
CA ASN A 199 -1.41 19.70 -9.43
C ASN A 199 -2.77 20.41 -9.63
N ALA A 200 -3.86 19.80 -9.15
CA ALA A 200 -5.23 20.29 -9.22
C ALA A 200 -5.82 20.38 -10.64
N ASP A 201 -5.23 19.71 -11.62
CA ASP A 201 -5.82 19.51 -12.95
C ASP A 201 -6.73 18.28 -12.95
N MET A 202 -7.94 18.44 -12.40
CA MET A 202 -8.93 17.36 -12.30
C MET A 202 -9.57 17.02 -13.65
N ALA A 203 -9.45 17.90 -14.66
CA ALA A 203 -9.92 17.61 -16.02
C ALA A 203 -9.17 16.41 -16.64
N ALA A 204 -7.95 16.14 -16.15
CA ALA A 204 -7.19 14.94 -16.51
C ALA A 204 -7.98 13.64 -16.31
N ILE A 205 -8.93 13.59 -15.37
CA ILE A 205 -9.74 12.40 -15.10
C ILE A 205 -10.58 12.02 -16.32
N GLU A 206 -11.36 12.96 -16.86
CA GLU A 206 -12.21 12.69 -18.04
C GLU A 206 -11.38 12.45 -19.31
N GLU A 207 -10.19 13.07 -19.39
CA GLU A 207 -9.29 12.92 -20.54
C GLU A 207 -8.57 11.57 -20.58
N THR A 208 -8.25 10.98 -19.42
CA THR A 208 -7.28 9.87 -19.32
C THR A 208 -7.86 8.58 -18.78
N TYR A 209 -8.93 8.65 -18.00
CA TYR A 209 -9.68 7.48 -17.55
C TYR A 209 -10.71 7.07 -18.59
N ASP A 210 -11.03 5.80 -18.61
CA ASP A 210 -12.20 5.34 -19.32
C ASP A 210 -13.47 5.72 -18.54
N ARG A 211 -14.55 6.04 -19.26
CA ARG A 211 -15.84 6.36 -18.65
C ARG A 211 -16.37 5.28 -17.71
N ALA A 212 -16.06 4.01 -17.98
CA ALA A 212 -16.43 2.86 -17.17
C ALA A 212 -15.25 2.33 -16.33
N ALA A 213 -14.25 3.17 -16.02
CA ALA A 213 -13.14 2.78 -15.16
C ALA A 213 -13.64 2.20 -13.83
N HIS A 214 -12.99 1.12 -13.40
CA HIS A 214 -13.22 0.47 -12.11
C HIS A 214 -12.11 0.90 -11.15
N VAL A 215 -12.47 1.36 -9.95
CA VAL A 215 -11.47 1.83 -8.99
C VAL A 215 -11.63 1.16 -7.63
N GLU A 216 -10.50 0.94 -6.98
CA GLU A 216 -10.40 0.38 -5.65
C GLU A 216 -9.53 1.30 -4.79
N TYR A 217 -10.14 1.86 -3.75
CA TYR A 217 -9.58 2.92 -2.91
C TYR A 217 -9.57 2.52 -1.43
N PRO A 218 -8.81 3.25 -0.58
CA PRO A 218 -8.69 2.95 0.84
C PRO A 218 -10.04 2.85 1.52
N GLY A 219 -10.11 2.05 2.58
CA GLY A 219 -11.35 1.81 3.29
C GLY A 219 -12.22 0.72 2.66
N GLY A 220 -11.70 -0.05 1.70
CA GLY A 220 -12.47 -1.07 0.98
C GLY A 220 -13.51 -0.46 0.04
N VAL A 221 -13.22 0.73 -0.52
CA VAL A 221 -14.15 1.46 -1.38
C VAL A 221 -13.96 1.04 -2.83
N THR A 222 -14.99 0.43 -3.41
CA THR A 222 -15.08 0.19 -4.85
C THR A 222 -15.91 1.28 -5.51
N GLY A 223 -15.42 1.81 -6.64
CA GLY A 223 -16.08 2.86 -7.40
C GLY A 223 -16.05 2.61 -8.90
N HIS A 224 -16.90 3.35 -9.62
CA HIS A 224 -16.93 3.34 -11.07
C HIS A 224 -17.04 4.74 -11.64
N SER A 225 -16.47 4.93 -12.83
CA SER A 225 -16.52 6.16 -13.61
C SER A 225 -15.81 7.35 -12.96
N PHE A 226 -15.84 8.48 -13.67
CA PHE A 226 -15.11 9.70 -13.32
C PHE A 226 -15.49 10.24 -11.94
N GLY A 227 -16.77 10.19 -11.58
CA GLY A 227 -17.23 10.72 -10.30
C GLY A 227 -16.64 10.00 -9.08
N ALA A 228 -16.30 8.71 -9.19
CA ALA A 228 -15.62 8.00 -8.11
C ALA A 228 -14.16 8.44 -7.98
N VAL A 229 -13.47 8.56 -9.11
CA VAL A 229 -12.07 9.02 -9.21
C VAL A 229 -11.93 10.45 -8.69
N ASP A 230 -12.80 11.36 -9.17
CA ASP A 230 -12.81 12.77 -8.78
C ASP A 230 -13.03 12.94 -7.29
N ARG A 231 -14.08 12.33 -6.72
CA ARG A 231 -14.35 12.43 -5.27
C ARG A 231 -13.18 11.96 -4.41
N PHE A 232 -12.52 10.88 -4.81
CA PHE A 232 -11.38 10.34 -4.07
C PHE A 232 -10.19 11.32 -4.12
N TRP A 233 -9.71 11.63 -5.32
CA TRP A 233 -8.50 12.45 -5.48
C TRP A 233 -8.72 13.91 -5.07
N MET A 234 -9.88 14.49 -5.36
CA MET A 234 -10.27 15.82 -4.88
C MET A 234 -10.33 15.85 -3.35
N GLY A 235 -10.97 14.86 -2.72
CA GLY A 235 -11.09 14.78 -1.27
C GLY A 235 -9.73 14.71 -0.57
N LEU A 236 -8.80 13.91 -1.11
CA LEU A 236 -7.43 13.83 -0.62
C LEU A 236 -6.66 15.14 -0.83
N ARG A 237 -6.68 15.67 -2.06
CA ARG A 237 -5.95 16.89 -2.42
C ARG A 237 -6.44 18.12 -1.65
N ALA A 238 -7.75 18.21 -1.42
CA ALA A 238 -8.38 19.29 -0.65
C ALA A 238 -8.04 19.22 0.84
N ALA A 239 -7.82 18.03 1.42
CA ALA A 239 -7.39 17.90 2.81
C ALA A 239 -5.97 18.45 3.04
N PHE A 240 -5.10 18.32 2.03
CA PHE A 240 -3.69 18.70 2.09
C PHE A 240 -3.33 19.71 0.99
N PRO A 241 -3.90 20.94 1.02
CA PRO A 241 -3.80 21.92 -0.08
C PRO A 241 -2.35 22.33 -0.39
N ASN A 242 -1.45 22.29 0.60
CA ASN A 242 -0.04 22.67 0.46
C ASN A 242 0.92 21.48 0.27
N ALA A 243 0.42 20.24 0.21
CA ALA A 243 1.28 19.08 0.23
C ALA A 243 2.05 18.88 -1.08
N THR A 244 3.29 18.42 -0.94
CA THR A 244 4.14 18.01 -2.05
C THR A 244 3.86 16.54 -2.36
N PHE A 245 3.49 16.27 -3.62
CA PHE A 245 3.36 14.93 -4.16
C PHE A 245 4.67 14.51 -4.83
N THR A 246 5.21 13.36 -4.44
CA THR A 246 6.47 12.83 -4.96
C THR A 246 6.29 11.37 -5.36
N ILE A 247 6.61 11.04 -6.61
CA ILE A 247 6.71 9.65 -7.05
C ILE A 247 8.13 9.17 -6.76
N HIS A 248 8.25 8.14 -5.93
CA HIS A 248 9.53 7.55 -5.53
C HIS A 248 9.95 6.40 -6.43
N HIS A 249 8.97 5.70 -7.00
CA HIS A 249 9.19 4.52 -7.81
C HIS A 249 8.10 4.37 -8.87
N GLN A 250 8.50 3.95 -10.07
CA GLN A 250 7.61 3.79 -11.22
C GLN A 250 7.97 2.53 -12.01
N ILE A 251 7.00 1.65 -12.23
CA ILE A 251 7.13 0.51 -13.14
C ILE A 251 6.01 0.58 -14.17
N GLY A 252 6.35 0.44 -15.44
CA GLY A 252 5.41 0.01 -16.48
C GLY A 252 5.77 -1.39 -16.99
N ARG A 253 4.76 -2.16 -17.40
CA ARG A 253 4.90 -3.51 -17.95
C ARG A 253 3.90 -3.82 -19.03
N GLU A 254 4.36 -4.63 -19.97
CA GLU A 254 3.53 -5.35 -20.93
C GLU A 254 3.91 -6.82 -20.84
N ASP A 255 2.92 -7.66 -20.55
CA ASP A 255 3.11 -9.10 -20.44
C ASP A 255 2.12 -9.80 -21.36
N PRO A 256 2.50 -10.91 -22.01
CA PRO A 256 1.56 -11.71 -22.79
C PRO A 256 0.32 -12.08 -21.98
N HIS A 257 -0.85 -11.99 -22.60
CA HIS A 257 -2.16 -12.31 -22.01
C HIS A 257 -2.63 -11.39 -20.88
N MET A 258 -1.95 -10.27 -20.62
CA MET A 258 -2.35 -9.25 -19.65
C MET A 258 -2.52 -7.89 -20.34
N PRO A 259 -3.35 -6.98 -19.80
CA PRO A 259 -3.34 -5.60 -20.25
C PRO A 259 -1.98 -4.95 -19.95
N PRO A 260 -1.63 -3.84 -20.62
CA PRO A 260 -0.55 -2.99 -20.17
C PRO A 260 -0.84 -2.44 -18.77
N ARG A 261 0.18 -2.45 -17.92
CA ARG A 261 0.03 -2.22 -16.48
C ARG A 261 1.13 -1.33 -15.95
N SER A 262 0.84 -0.65 -14.85
CA SER A 262 1.86 0.10 -14.12
C SER A 262 1.66 0.08 -12.62
N ALA A 263 2.75 0.33 -11.90
CA ALA A 263 2.79 0.47 -10.46
C ALA A 263 3.61 1.71 -10.08
N LEU A 264 3.05 2.55 -9.21
CA LEU A 264 3.69 3.75 -8.69
C LEU A 264 3.73 3.68 -7.17
N ARG A 265 4.88 3.96 -6.57
CA ARG A 265 4.99 4.26 -5.14
C ARG A 265 5.24 5.75 -4.98
N TRP A 266 4.44 6.40 -4.14
CA TRP A 266 4.45 7.85 -4.00
C TRP A 266 4.28 8.27 -2.54
N SER A 267 4.59 9.53 -2.27
CA SER A 267 4.22 10.17 -1.02
C SER A 267 3.49 11.49 -1.24
N LEU A 268 2.58 11.81 -0.33
CA LEU A 268 2.00 13.14 -0.20
C LEU A 268 2.40 13.69 1.17
N HIS A 269 3.11 14.82 1.22
CA HIS A 269 3.65 15.38 2.46
C HIS A 269 3.33 16.86 2.59
N GLY A 270 2.61 17.23 3.65
CA GLY A 270 2.24 18.61 3.94
C GLY A 270 1.32 18.69 5.15
N LYS A 271 0.57 19.79 5.28
CA LYS A 271 -0.27 20.04 6.45
C LYS A 271 -1.74 19.80 6.15
N HIS A 272 -2.45 19.30 7.17
CA HIS A 272 -3.90 19.21 7.16
C HIS A 272 -4.54 20.61 7.32
N GLU A 273 -4.57 21.37 6.23
CA GLU A 273 -5.00 22.77 6.19
C GLU A 273 -6.31 23.00 5.44
N GLY A 274 -6.88 21.98 4.79
CA GLY A 274 -8.11 22.12 4.01
C GLY A 274 -9.22 21.14 4.42
N TRP A 275 -10.46 21.54 4.13
CA TRP A 275 -11.65 20.74 4.40
C TRP A 275 -11.79 19.69 3.29
N GLY A 276 -11.37 18.46 3.57
CA GLY A 276 -11.37 17.35 2.61
C GLY A 276 -11.74 16.03 3.28
N ALA A 277 -11.04 14.96 2.92
CA ALA A 277 -11.30 13.61 3.45
C ALA A 277 -11.11 13.45 4.97
N TYR A 278 -10.44 14.41 5.64
CA TYR A 278 -10.05 14.32 7.05
C TYR A 278 -10.68 15.39 7.96
N GLY A 279 -11.83 15.95 7.56
CA GLY A 279 -12.64 16.81 8.42
C GLY A 279 -12.05 18.21 8.64
N VAL A 280 -12.14 18.71 9.87
CA VAL A 280 -11.72 20.08 10.23
C VAL A 280 -10.19 20.20 10.14
N PRO A 281 -9.64 21.17 9.40
CA PRO A 281 -8.21 21.43 9.34
C PRO A 281 -7.59 21.59 10.74
N THR A 282 -6.51 20.87 10.99
CA THR A 282 -5.81 20.90 12.29
C THR A 282 -4.44 21.55 12.21
N GLY A 283 -3.90 21.77 11.00
CA GLY A 283 -2.53 22.21 10.77
C GLY A 283 -1.46 21.15 11.06
N ALA A 284 -1.87 19.92 11.39
CA ALA A 284 -0.95 18.80 11.64
C ALA A 284 -0.13 18.48 10.39
N GLU A 285 1.16 18.25 10.57
CA GLU A 285 2.05 17.78 9.51
C GLU A 285 1.77 16.28 9.27
N VAL A 286 1.51 15.90 8.01
CA VAL A 286 1.13 14.54 7.63
C VAL A 286 1.97 14.08 6.46
N TYR A 287 2.55 12.89 6.60
CA TYR A 287 3.20 12.13 5.53
C TYR A 287 2.36 10.91 5.17
N ILE A 288 1.96 10.81 3.90
CA ILE A 288 1.18 9.70 3.37
C ILE A 288 2.08 8.89 2.45
N LEU A 289 2.28 7.61 2.75
CA LEU A 289 2.83 6.64 1.81
C LEU A 289 1.68 6.01 1.03
N GLY A 290 1.76 6.05 -0.30
CA GLY A 290 0.77 5.46 -1.19
C GLY A 290 1.41 4.58 -2.27
N ILE A 291 0.65 3.58 -2.72
CA ILE A 291 0.96 2.77 -3.90
C ILE A 291 -0.28 2.76 -4.80
N SER A 292 -0.06 2.94 -6.10
CA SER A 292 -1.11 2.94 -7.12
C SER A 292 -0.76 1.96 -8.23
N HIS A 293 -1.66 1.03 -8.55
CA HIS A 293 -1.58 0.18 -9.73
C HIS A 293 -2.62 0.59 -10.76
N ALA A 294 -2.28 0.51 -12.04
CA ALA A 294 -3.22 0.77 -13.13
C ALA A 294 -3.18 -0.33 -14.20
N GLU A 295 -4.35 -0.60 -14.78
CA GLU A 295 -4.51 -1.38 -16.02
C GLU A 295 -5.02 -0.45 -17.12
N PHE A 296 -4.39 -0.50 -18.28
CA PHE A 296 -4.76 0.29 -19.45
C PHE A 296 -5.43 -0.57 -20.52
N GLY A 297 -6.25 0.06 -21.37
CA GLY A 297 -6.84 -0.62 -22.52
C GLY A 297 -7.61 0.33 -23.42
N ALA A 298 -7.76 -0.06 -24.69
CA ALA A 298 -8.56 0.65 -25.68
C ALA A 298 -9.87 -0.10 -25.94
N LEU A 299 -10.98 0.37 -25.35
CA LEU A 299 -12.32 -0.11 -25.75
C LEU A 299 -12.75 0.44 -27.11
N VAL A 300 -12.29 1.65 -27.42
CA VAL A 300 -12.47 2.30 -28.72
C VAL A 300 -11.12 2.34 -29.39
N GLY A 301 -11.05 1.91 -30.65
CA GLY A 301 -9.77 1.77 -31.37
C GLY A 301 -8.96 3.07 -31.36
N GLY A 302 -7.68 2.97 -30.96
CA GLY A 302 -6.75 4.09 -30.90
C GLY A 302 -6.84 4.96 -29.65
N ASP A 303 -7.85 4.79 -28.80
CA ASP A 303 -7.99 5.54 -27.55
C ASP A 303 -7.73 4.63 -26.34
N VAL A 304 -6.46 4.40 -26.03
CA VAL A 304 -6.08 3.68 -24.82
C VAL A 304 -6.33 4.59 -23.62
N LYS A 305 -7.10 4.12 -22.65
CA LYS A 305 -7.40 4.83 -21.40
C LYS A 305 -7.02 3.99 -20.18
N LEU A 306 -6.96 4.62 -19.02
CA LEU A 306 -6.88 3.92 -17.74
C LEU A 306 -8.24 3.24 -17.46
N ARG A 307 -8.23 1.93 -17.29
CA ARG A 307 -9.42 1.08 -17.18
C ARG A 307 -9.67 0.61 -15.75
N ARG A 308 -8.60 0.32 -15.02
CA ARG A 308 -8.66 -0.04 -13.60
C ARG A 308 -7.59 0.68 -12.82
N GLU A 309 -7.95 1.23 -11.67
CA GLU A 309 -7.00 1.80 -10.72
C GLU A 309 -7.18 1.16 -9.35
N TYR A 310 -6.06 0.83 -8.72
CA TYR A 310 -6.00 0.37 -7.35
C TYR A 310 -5.04 1.29 -6.62
N THR A 311 -5.56 2.23 -5.82
CA THR A 311 -4.72 3.14 -5.04
C THR A 311 -4.94 2.88 -3.57
N LEU A 312 -3.88 2.55 -2.84
CA LEU A 312 -3.93 2.41 -1.39
C LEU A 312 -2.96 3.34 -0.70
N PHE A 313 -3.47 3.96 0.37
CA PHE A 313 -2.75 4.44 1.53
C PHE A 313 -3.56 3.99 2.76
N ASP A 314 -3.04 4.19 3.97
CA ASP A 314 -3.78 3.81 5.19
C ASP A 314 -4.40 5.03 5.89
N GLU A 315 -5.73 5.14 5.85
CA GLU A 315 -6.49 6.20 6.52
C GLU A 315 -6.28 6.21 8.04
N THR A 316 -6.07 5.04 8.67
CA THR A 316 -5.88 4.97 10.13
C THR A 316 -4.56 5.61 10.54
N SER A 317 -3.50 5.42 9.75
CA SER A 317 -2.21 6.08 9.95
C SER A 317 -2.26 7.59 9.67
N VAL A 318 -3.08 8.04 8.72
CA VAL A 318 -3.29 9.48 8.50
C VAL A 318 -3.99 10.12 9.70
N TRP A 319 -5.07 9.51 10.19
CA TRP A 319 -5.75 9.97 11.40
C TRP A 319 -4.83 9.95 12.62
N LYS A 320 -4.01 8.91 12.78
CA LYS A 320 -3.03 8.82 13.87
C LYS A 320 -2.08 10.02 13.87
N GLN A 321 -1.51 10.38 12.71
CA GLN A 321 -0.64 11.55 12.59
C GLN A 321 -1.35 12.87 12.94
N ILE A 322 -2.60 13.04 12.51
CA ILE A 322 -3.42 14.21 12.81
C ILE A 322 -3.69 14.31 14.33
N LEU A 323 -4.19 13.23 14.92
CA LEU A 323 -4.64 13.20 16.32
C LEU A 323 -3.48 13.33 17.31
N MET A 324 -2.30 12.78 16.98
CA MET A 324 -1.08 12.94 17.79
C MET A 324 -0.66 14.41 17.95
N GLN A 325 -1.04 15.28 17.01
CA GLN A 325 -0.66 16.70 16.98
C GLN A 325 -1.78 17.64 17.39
N SER A 326 -3.05 17.23 17.23
CA SER A 326 -4.20 18.11 17.50
C SER A 326 -4.62 18.17 18.97
N GLY A 327 -3.93 17.45 19.87
CA GLY A 327 -4.20 17.50 21.32
C GLY A 327 -5.63 17.12 21.70
N ALA A 328 -6.31 16.32 20.89
CA ALA A 328 -7.70 15.95 21.13
C ALA A 328 -7.77 14.90 22.25
N GLU A 329 -7.97 15.39 23.47
CA GLU A 329 -8.80 14.71 24.48
C GLU A 329 -10.27 14.65 24.01
#